data_AF-A0A2I0ARP1-F1
#
_entry.id   AF-A0A2I0ARP1-F1
#
_cell.length_a   1.000
_cell.length_b   1.000
_cell.length_c   1.000
_cell.angle_alpha   90.00
_cell.angle_beta   90.00
_cell.angle_gamma   90.00
#
_symmetry.space_group_name_H-M   'P 1'
#
loop_
_entity.id
_entity.type
_entity.pdbx_description
1 polymer ?
#
loop_
_entity_poly.entity_id
_entity_poly.type
_entity_poly.pdbx_seq_one_letter_code
_entity_poly.pdbx_strand_id
1 'polypeptide(L)'
;MGKEHALLVSNHRSDIDWLVGWILAQRSGCLGSALAVMKKSSKFLPVIGWSMWFSEYLFLKRSWVKDEETLKSGLQRLKDFPQPFWLALFVEGTRFTPAKLLAAQEYAALHGLPIPRNVLIPRTKGFVSAVNNMRTFVPAIYDATVAIPKDKLSPTMLRILKSQPCVINVHLKRRPMSELPLTDEAIAQWCKDMFIAKDALLDKHLVQGTFDEGYYRPIGRPLKSLLVVISWAGLLSYAGFRFFRWSALLSTWKGIILTVLILLLITVVMHIFILFSQSEHSKTAKAAQARVKKS
;
A
#
# COMPACT_ATOMS: atom_id res chain seq x y z
N MET A 1 -13.19 -0.26 -14.18
CA MET A 1 -12.55 -0.32 -12.85
C MET A 1 -13.29 0.62 -11.91
N GLY A 2 -13.33 0.32 -10.61
CA GLY A 2 -13.88 1.20 -9.56
C GLY A 2 -15.40 1.24 -9.41
N LYS A 3 -16.13 0.37 -10.14
CA LYS A 3 -17.61 0.27 -10.09
C LYS A 3 -18.12 -1.04 -9.47
N GLU A 4 -17.22 -1.87 -8.95
CA GLU A 4 -17.51 -3.16 -8.31
C GLU A 4 -16.67 -3.31 -7.05
N HIS A 5 -17.13 -4.10 -6.08
CA HIS A 5 -16.29 -4.50 -4.96
C HIS A 5 -15.13 -5.36 -5.47
N ALA A 6 -13.92 -5.13 -4.97
CA ALA A 6 -12.77 -5.91 -5.37
C ALA A 6 -11.77 -6.14 -4.24
N LEU A 7 -11.19 -7.34 -4.23
CA LEU A 7 -9.97 -7.63 -3.49
C LEU A 7 -8.78 -7.29 -4.38
N LEU A 8 -7.96 -6.33 -3.99
CA LEU A 8 -6.76 -5.94 -4.72
C LEU A 8 -5.54 -6.61 -4.09
N VAL A 9 -4.85 -7.46 -4.87
CA VAL A 9 -3.62 -8.14 -4.42
C VAL A 9 -2.44 -7.59 -5.21
N SER A 10 -1.40 -7.18 -4.49
CA SER A 10 -0.20 -6.59 -5.07
C SER A 10 1.07 -7.17 -4.48
N ASN A 11 2.15 -7.13 -5.25
CA ASN A 11 3.51 -7.24 -4.69
C ASN A 11 3.84 -5.99 -3.86
N HIS A 12 4.71 -6.13 -2.85
CA HIS A 12 5.02 -5.09 -1.86
C HIS A 12 6.48 -4.65 -1.95
N ARG A 13 6.76 -3.58 -2.70
CA ARG A 13 8.10 -3.11 -3.08
C ARG A 13 8.59 -1.88 -2.31
N SER A 14 7.70 -0.98 -1.92
CA SER A 14 8.06 0.34 -1.38
C SER A 14 7.24 0.73 -0.14
N ASP A 15 7.75 1.69 0.64
CA ASP A 15 7.04 2.34 1.74
C ASP A 15 5.87 3.22 1.28
N ILE A 16 5.74 3.45 -0.03
CA ILE A 16 4.66 4.22 -0.64
C ILE A 16 3.66 3.36 -1.45
N ASP A 17 3.70 2.03 -1.37
CA ASP A 17 2.80 1.18 -2.18
C ASP A 17 1.32 1.44 -1.89
N TRP A 18 0.98 1.81 -0.66
CA TRP A 18 -0.37 2.24 -0.30
C TRP A 18 -0.80 3.52 -1.04
N LEU A 19 0.14 4.45 -1.28
CA LEU A 19 -0.11 5.66 -2.07
C LEU A 19 -0.27 5.34 -3.56
N VAL A 20 0.48 4.36 -4.08
CA VAL A 20 0.26 3.82 -5.44
C VAL A 20 -1.17 3.28 -5.55
N GLY A 21 -1.61 2.51 -4.55
CA GLY A 21 -2.99 2.02 -4.46
C GLY A 21 -4.03 3.16 -4.45
N TRP A 22 -3.81 4.22 -3.68
CA TRP A 22 -4.67 5.40 -3.68
C TRP A 22 -4.71 6.13 -5.03
N ILE A 23 -3.56 6.28 -5.70
CA ILE A 23 -3.52 6.87 -7.04
C ILE A 23 -4.34 6.03 -8.02
N LEU A 24 -4.20 4.71 -7.99
CA LEU A 24 -5.00 3.81 -8.84
C LEU A 24 -6.50 3.90 -8.52
N ALA A 25 -6.87 3.92 -7.24
CA ALA A 25 -8.25 4.04 -6.79
C ALA A 25 -8.87 5.39 -7.18
N GLN A 26 -8.12 6.48 -7.01
CA GLN A 26 -8.53 7.83 -7.42
C GLN A 26 -8.81 7.90 -8.92
N ARG A 27 -7.89 7.37 -9.72
CA ARG A 27 -8.01 7.33 -11.17
C ARG A 27 -9.14 6.39 -11.64
N SER A 28 -9.57 5.47 -10.79
CA SER A 28 -10.68 4.56 -11.04
C SER A 28 -12.02 5.03 -10.47
N GLY A 29 -12.03 6.14 -9.71
CA GLY A 29 -13.25 6.68 -9.08
C GLY A 29 -13.66 6.01 -7.77
N CYS A 30 -12.78 5.25 -7.11
CA CYS A 30 -13.07 4.53 -5.85
C CYS A 30 -12.17 4.93 -4.67
N LEU A 31 -11.53 6.10 -4.70
CA LEU A 31 -10.63 6.55 -3.62
C LEU A 31 -11.34 6.63 -2.25
N GLY A 32 -12.59 7.10 -2.21
CA GLY A 32 -13.36 7.23 -0.97
C GLY A 32 -13.72 5.89 -0.29
N SER A 33 -13.51 4.78 -0.99
CA SER A 33 -13.74 3.41 -0.55
C SER A 33 -12.52 2.51 -0.79
N ALA A 34 -11.33 3.12 -0.87
CA ALA A 34 -10.07 2.41 -0.91
C ALA A 34 -9.69 2.01 0.51
N LEU A 35 -9.72 0.71 0.78
CA LEU A 35 -9.43 0.09 2.08
C LEU A 35 -8.15 -0.73 1.98
N ALA A 36 -7.52 -1.03 3.11
CA ALA A 36 -6.42 -1.98 3.14
C ALA A 36 -6.37 -2.77 4.44
N VAL A 37 -5.78 -3.96 4.36
CA VAL A 37 -5.33 -4.71 5.54
C VAL A 37 -3.96 -4.19 5.96
N MET A 38 -3.86 -3.67 7.17
CA MET A 38 -2.68 -2.97 7.69
C MET A 38 -2.19 -3.55 9.01
N LYS A 39 -0.93 -3.25 9.35
CA LYS A 39 -0.36 -3.56 10.66
C LYS A 39 -1.03 -2.69 11.73
N LYS A 40 -1.44 -3.29 12.85
CA LYS A 40 -2.11 -2.62 13.97
C LYS A 40 -1.34 -1.42 14.51
N SER A 41 -0.01 -1.47 14.53
CA SER A 41 0.80 -0.34 14.98
C SER A 41 0.66 0.91 14.08
N SER A 42 0.31 0.74 12.79
CA SER A 42 0.13 1.86 11.86
C SER A 42 -1.07 2.74 12.21
N LYS A 43 -2.04 2.20 12.96
CA LYS A 43 -3.20 2.94 13.49
C LYS A 43 -2.79 4.13 14.36
N PHE A 44 -1.65 4.05 15.04
CA PHE A 44 -1.18 5.08 15.97
C PHE A 44 -0.39 6.21 15.30
N LEU A 45 -0.21 6.16 13.98
CA LEU A 45 0.37 7.29 13.26
C LEU A 45 -0.60 8.47 13.28
N PRO A 46 -0.16 9.66 13.73
CA PRO A 46 -0.98 10.85 13.68
C PRO A 46 -1.46 11.14 12.26
N VAL A 47 -2.67 11.67 12.13
CA VAL A 47 -3.32 12.02 10.85
C VAL A 47 -3.60 10.79 9.98
N ILE A 48 -2.57 10.17 9.39
CA ILE A 48 -2.73 9.08 8.42
C ILE A 48 -3.29 7.81 9.07
N GLY A 49 -2.71 7.36 10.18
CA GLY A 49 -3.17 6.16 10.88
C GLY A 49 -4.60 6.30 11.42
N TRP A 50 -4.92 7.49 11.92
CA TRP A 50 -6.28 7.83 12.39
C TRP A 50 -7.27 7.93 11.24
N SER A 51 -6.90 8.57 10.13
CA SER A 51 -7.76 8.64 8.94
C SER A 51 -8.11 7.24 8.42
N MET A 52 -7.12 6.35 8.33
CA MET A 52 -7.34 4.95 7.92
C MET A 52 -8.23 4.21 8.91
N TRP A 53 -8.11 4.49 10.21
CA TRP A 53 -9.00 3.93 11.21
C TRP A 53 -10.44 4.39 11.07
N PHE A 54 -10.67 5.69 10.88
CA PHE A 54 -12.01 6.22 10.65
C PHE A 54 -12.61 5.76 9.31
N SER A 55 -11.78 5.38 8.34
CA SER A 55 -12.19 4.83 7.05
C SER A 55 -12.33 3.30 7.02
N GLU A 56 -12.58 2.63 8.15
CA GLU A 56 -12.81 1.18 8.24
C GLU A 56 -11.68 0.28 7.72
N TYR A 57 -10.41 0.73 7.76
CA TYR A 57 -9.28 -0.15 7.46
C TYR A 57 -9.18 -1.31 8.47
N LEU A 58 -8.71 -2.46 8.01
CA LEU A 58 -8.55 -3.65 8.84
C LEU A 58 -7.15 -3.72 9.44
N PHE A 59 -7.05 -3.68 10.77
CA PHE A 59 -5.78 -3.63 11.49
C PHE A 59 -5.43 -4.95 12.18
N LEU A 60 -4.33 -5.58 11.78
CA LEU A 60 -3.88 -6.89 12.27
C LEU A 60 -2.56 -6.82 13.05
N LYS A 61 -2.39 -7.66 14.06
CA LYS A 61 -1.18 -7.79 14.89
C LYS A 61 -0.03 -8.55 14.19
N ARG A 62 -0.28 -9.12 13.00
CA ARG A 62 0.62 -10.01 12.24
C ARG A 62 0.87 -11.35 12.94
N SER A 63 -0.14 -11.87 13.61
CA SER A 63 -0.12 -13.19 14.24
C SER A 63 -1.46 -13.86 13.98
N TRP A 64 -1.46 -14.94 13.18
CA TRP A 64 -2.68 -15.63 12.76
C TRP A 64 -3.59 -15.97 13.95
N VAL A 65 -3.02 -16.56 15.00
CA VAL A 65 -3.72 -16.93 16.25
C VAL A 65 -4.49 -15.76 16.87
N LYS A 66 -4.00 -14.52 16.74
CA LYS A 66 -4.62 -13.33 17.32
C LYS A 66 -5.53 -12.58 16.35
N ASP A 67 -5.39 -12.84 15.05
CA ASP A 67 -5.91 -12.00 13.99
C ASP A 67 -7.00 -12.70 13.15
N GLU A 68 -7.15 -14.02 13.25
CA GLU A 68 -8.12 -14.80 12.45
C GLU A 68 -9.55 -14.27 12.60
N GLU A 69 -10.05 -14.16 13.84
CA GLU A 69 -11.39 -13.64 14.10
C GLU A 69 -11.54 -12.16 13.73
N THR A 70 -10.50 -11.35 13.96
CA THR A 70 -10.48 -9.92 13.60
C THR A 70 -10.54 -9.74 12.09
N LEU A 71 -9.82 -10.56 11.34
CA LEU A 71 -9.85 -10.56 9.89
C LEU A 71 -11.23 -11.03 9.40
N LYS A 72 -11.73 -12.17 9.89
CA LYS A 72 -13.04 -12.71 9.53
C LYS A 72 -14.17 -11.70 9.74
N SER A 73 -14.30 -11.19 10.96
CA SER A 73 -15.33 -10.19 11.29
C SER A 73 -15.16 -8.89 10.49
N GLY A 74 -13.91 -8.43 10.33
CA GLY A 74 -13.59 -7.25 9.53
C GLY A 74 -14.03 -7.37 8.07
N LEU A 75 -13.78 -8.53 7.45
CA LEU A 75 -14.18 -8.81 6.08
C LEU A 75 -15.69 -8.93 5.93
N GLN A 76 -16.36 -9.61 6.87
CA GLN A 76 -17.82 -9.78 6.84
C GLN A 76 -18.56 -8.46 6.99
N ARG A 77 -18.04 -7.50 7.78
CA ARG A 77 -18.60 -6.15 7.88
C ARG A 77 -18.61 -5.39 6.56
N LEU A 78 -17.76 -5.76 5.59
CA LEU A 78 -17.75 -5.13 4.27
C LEU A 78 -18.90 -5.58 3.36
N LYS A 79 -19.69 -6.58 3.75
CA LYS A 79 -20.82 -7.07 2.97
C LYS A 79 -21.86 -5.98 2.73
N ASP A 80 -22.11 -5.15 3.75
CA ASP A 80 -23.11 -4.08 3.71
C ASP A 80 -22.47 -2.70 3.41
N PHE A 81 -21.27 -2.69 2.83
CA PHE A 81 -20.58 -1.45 2.53
C PHE A 81 -21.34 -0.67 1.43
N PRO A 82 -21.69 0.61 1.63
CA PRO A 82 -22.72 1.31 0.85
C PRO A 82 -22.33 1.64 -0.61
N GLN A 83 -21.08 1.38 -0.99
CA GLN A 83 -20.55 1.72 -2.31
C GLN A 83 -19.47 0.72 -2.73
N PRO A 84 -19.17 0.58 -4.04
CA PRO A 84 -18.05 -0.24 -4.50
C PRO A 84 -16.76 0.11 -3.75
N PHE A 85 -16.07 -0.88 -3.19
CA PHE A 85 -14.83 -0.70 -2.42
C PHE A 85 -13.69 -1.54 -3.00
N TRP A 86 -12.46 -1.08 -2.80
CA TRP A 86 -11.27 -1.87 -3.10
C TRP A 86 -10.51 -2.17 -1.82
N LEU A 87 -10.40 -3.44 -1.44
CA LEU A 87 -9.63 -3.87 -0.28
C LEU A 87 -8.25 -4.34 -0.72
N ALA A 88 -7.21 -3.59 -0.40
CA ALA A 88 -5.83 -3.98 -0.69
C ALA A 88 -5.30 -5.02 0.32
N LEU A 89 -4.70 -6.10 -0.19
CA LEU A 89 -4.07 -7.15 0.59
C LEU A 89 -2.69 -7.50 0.00
N PHE A 90 -1.63 -7.23 0.77
CA PHE A 90 -0.26 -7.59 0.42
C PHE A 90 0.10 -8.94 1.02
N VAL A 91 -0.06 -10.01 0.22
CA VAL A 91 0.08 -11.39 0.70
C VAL A 91 1.53 -11.81 0.96
N GLU A 92 2.53 -11.07 0.47
CA GLU A 92 3.93 -11.23 0.91
C GLU A 92 4.09 -11.00 2.42
N GLY A 93 3.17 -10.24 3.02
CA GLY A 93 3.11 -9.98 4.47
C GLY A 93 4.19 -9.03 4.99
N THR A 94 5.09 -8.59 4.12
CA THR A 94 6.18 -7.66 4.42
C THR A 94 6.66 -7.02 3.12
N ARG A 95 7.31 -5.86 3.23
CA ARG A 95 8.05 -5.26 2.12
C ARG A 95 9.20 -6.13 1.64
N PHE A 96 9.39 -6.13 0.34
CA PHE A 96 10.53 -6.66 -0.38
C PHE A 96 11.81 -5.93 0.02
N THR A 97 12.86 -6.71 0.25
CA THR A 97 14.23 -6.24 0.46
C THR A 97 15.19 -7.33 -0.03
N PRO A 98 16.41 -7.01 -0.49
CA PRO A 98 17.36 -8.02 -0.93
C PRO A 98 17.61 -9.13 0.10
N ALA A 99 17.72 -8.79 1.39
CA ALA A 99 17.92 -9.78 2.46
C ALA A 99 16.72 -10.72 2.66
N LYS A 100 15.49 -10.22 2.48
CA LYS A 100 14.27 -11.07 2.55
C LYS A 100 14.12 -11.92 1.30
N LEU A 101 14.56 -11.42 0.15
CA LEU A 101 14.61 -12.20 -1.08
C LEU A 101 15.55 -13.38 -0.91
N LEU A 102 16.79 -13.16 -0.42
CA LEU A 102 17.74 -14.24 -0.14
C LEU A 102 17.14 -15.29 0.80
N ALA A 103 16.54 -14.87 1.92
CA ALA A 103 15.89 -15.79 2.83
C ALA A 103 14.70 -16.55 2.19
N ALA A 104 13.97 -15.90 1.28
CA ALA A 104 12.90 -16.55 0.53
C ALA A 104 13.45 -17.56 -0.49
N GLN A 105 14.59 -17.28 -1.12
CA GLN A 105 15.26 -18.18 -2.07
C GLN A 105 15.82 -19.41 -1.35
N GLU A 106 16.47 -19.23 -0.20
CA GLU A 106 16.93 -20.33 0.67
C GLU A 106 15.75 -21.22 1.07
N TYR A 107 14.65 -20.62 1.55
CA TYR A 107 13.45 -21.37 1.91
C TYR A 107 12.86 -22.12 0.72
N ALA A 108 12.79 -21.49 -0.46
CA ALA A 108 12.29 -22.13 -1.67
C ALA A 108 13.12 -23.35 -2.08
N ALA A 109 14.44 -23.21 -2.10
CA ALA A 109 15.37 -24.30 -2.43
C ALA A 109 15.22 -25.49 -1.47
N LEU A 110 15.11 -25.22 -0.17
CA LEU A 110 14.95 -26.26 0.86
C LEU A 110 13.63 -27.05 0.76
N HIS A 111 12.56 -26.41 0.26
CA HIS A 111 11.22 -27.01 0.21
C HIS A 111 10.78 -27.38 -1.22
N GLY A 112 11.68 -27.35 -2.19
CA GLY A 112 11.38 -27.68 -3.58
C GLY A 112 10.37 -26.72 -4.24
N LEU A 113 10.30 -25.47 -3.78
CA LEU A 113 9.44 -24.44 -4.37
C LEU A 113 10.19 -23.67 -5.47
N PRO A 114 9.47 -23.07 -6.43
CA PRO A 114 10.08 -22.14 -7.39
C PRO A 114 10.82 -21.01 -6.68
N ILE A 115 12.09 -20.81 -7.05
CA ILE A 115 12.99 -19.84 -6.43
C ILE A 115 12.64 -18.45 -6.97
N PRO A 116 12.12 -17.52 -6.14
CA PRO A 116 11.69 -16.21 -6.63
C PRO A 116 12.90 -15.29 -6.91
N ARG A 117 12.73 -14.35 -7.84
CA ARG A 117 13.77 -13.38 -8.23
C ARG A 117 13.41 -11.93 -7.93
N ASN A 118 12.13 -11.59 -7.95
CA ASN A 118 11.60 -10.22 -7.94
C ASN A 118 10.51 -9.98 -6.89
N VAL A 119 9.93 -11.05 -6.32
CA VAL A 119 8.90 -11.01 -5.26
C VAL A 119 9.31 -11.88 -4.06
N LEU A 120 8.59 -11.77 -2.95
CA LEU A 120 8.67 -12.75 -1.85
C LEU A 120 7.60 -13.84 -2.00
N ILE A 121 7.83 -14.97 -1.33
CA ILE A 121 6.86 -16.07 -1.28
C ILE A 121 5.60 -15.62 -0.51
N PRO A 122 4.40 -15.76 -1.08
CA PRO A 122 3.18 -15.30 -0.44
C PRO A 122 2.82 -16.12 0.81
N ARG A 123 2.37 -15.43 1.85
CA ARG A 123 1.75 -16.00 3.05
C ARG A 123 0.24 -16.10 2.83
N THR A 124 -0.23 -17.29 2.50
CA THR A 124 -1.56 -17.48 1.90
C THR A 124 -2.74 -17.44 2.87
N LYS A 125 -2.55 -17.69 4.18
CA LYS A 125 -3.66 -17.78 5.17
C LYS A 125 -4.62 -16.59 5.12
N GLY A 126 -4.08 -15.37 5.09
CA GLY A 126 -4.89 -14.15 5.00
C GLY A 126 -5.66 -14.03 3.69
N PHE A 127 -5.08 -14.48 2.58
CA PHE A 127 -5.74 -14.51 1.27
C PHE A 127 -6.85 -15.56 1.22
N VAL A 128 -6.60 -16.77 1.71
CA VAL A 128 -7.61 -17.83 1.81
C VAL A 128 -8.80 -17.35 2.64
N SER A 129 -8.54 -16.76 3.80
CA SER A 129 -9.58 -16.17 4.65
C SER A 129 -10.36 -15.05 3.94
N ALA A 130 -9.66 -14.16 3.21
CA ALA A 130 -10.28 -13.12 2.42
C ALA A 130 -11.25 -13.69 1.37
N VAL A 131 -10.78 -14.66 0.58
CA VAL A 131 -11.59 -15.31 -0.45
C VAL A 131 -12.81 -15.99 0.17
N ASN A 132 -12.64 -16.80 1.22
CA ASN A 132 -13.74 -17.54 1.84
C ASN A 132 -14.81 -16.63 2.44
N ASN A 133 -14.42 -15.49 3.02
CA ASN A 133 -15.38 -14.58 3.66
C ASN A 133 -15.99 -13.54 2.69
N MET A 134 -15.35 -13.28 1.54
CA MET A 134 -15.78 -12.22 0.62
C MET A 134 -16.42 -12.72 -0.67
N ARG A 135 -16.22 -14.01 -1.03
CA ARG A 135 -16.63 -14.56 -2.34
C ARG A 135 -18.09 -14.34 -2.70
N THR A 136 -18.98 -14.28 -1.72
CA THR A 136 -20.43 -14.12 -1.94
C THR A 136 -20.85 -12.72 -2.35
N PHE A 137 -20.03 -11.68 -2.12
CA PHE A 137 -20.38 -10.29 -2.41
C PHE A 137 -19.27 -9.49 -3.12
N VAL A 138 -18.08 -10.05 -3.27
CA VAL A 138 -16.96 -9.43 -3.99
C VAL A 138 -16.71 -10.16 -5.31
N PRO A 139 -17.13 -9.60 -6.45
CA PRO A 139 -17.10 -10.31 -7.74
C PRO A 139 -15.71 -10.40 -8.39
N ALA A 140 -14.73 -9.62 -7.95
CA ALA A 140 -13.45 -9.52 -8.64
C ALA A 140 -12.23 -9.49 -7.70
N ILE A 141 -11.14 -10.08 -8.19
CA ILE A 141 -9.78 -9.88 -7.70
C ILE A 141 -9.04 -9.02 -8.73
N TYR A 142 -8.47 -7.91 -8.27
CA TYR A 142 -7.54 -7.13 -9.06
C TYR A 142 -6.11 -7.52 -8.70
N ASP A 143 -5.47 -8.23 -9.62
CA ASP A 143 -4.09 -8.70 -9.55
C ASP A 143 -3.15 -7.61 -10.09
N ALA A 144 -2.53 -6.85 -9.18
CA ALA A 144 -1.71 -5.69 -9.48
C ALA A 144 -0.21 -6.00 -9.34
N THR A 145 0.57 -5.75 -10.39
CA THR A 145 2.03 -5.90 -10.36
C THR A 145 2.67 -4.53 -10.51
N VAL A 146 3.34 -4.10 -9.44
CA VAL A 146 4.05 -2.82 -9.36
C VAL A 146 5.52 -3.06 -9.70
N ALA A 147 5.99 -2.35 -10.72
CA ALA A 147 7.40 -2.32 -11.10
C ALA A 147 7.96 -0.91 -11.09
N ILE A 148 9.24 -0.81 -10.78
CA ILE A 148 10.01 0.42 -10.85
C ILE A 148 11.00 0.20 -12.00
N PRO A 149 11.01 1.06 -13.03
CA PRO A 149 11.99 0.96 -14.12
C PRO A 149 13.42 0.96 -13.58
N LYS A 150 14.29 0.14 -14.18
CA LYS A 150 15.66 -0.11 -13.71
C LYS A 150 16.51 1.16 -13.63
N ASP A 151 16.24 2.12 -14.50
CA ASP A 151 16.92 3.42 -14.60
C ASP A 151 16.33 4.48 -13.65
N LYS A 152 15.29 4.16 -12.88
CA LYS A 152 14.61 5.09 -11.99
C LYS A 152 14.83 4.72 -10.52
N LEU A 153 14.88 5.75 -9.70
CA LEU A 153 15.01 5.58 -8.26
C LEU A 153 13.69 5.10 -7.67
N SER A 154 13.77 4.16 -6.72
CA SER A 154 12.61 3.71 -5.99
C SER A 154 11.92 4.90 -5.30
N PRO A 155 10.60 5.01 -5.46
CA PRO A 155 9.85 6.07 -4.82
C PRO A 155 9.87 5.83 -3.32
N THR A 156 10.07 6.90 -2.55
CA THR A 156 9.97 6.88 -1.09
C THR A 156 9.20 8.09 -0.61
N MET A 157 8.68 8.02 0.63
CA MET A 157 7.97 9.16 1.20
C MET A 157 8.84 10.43 1.19
N LEU A 158 10.12 10.32 1.52
CA LEU A 158 11.06 11.44 1.52
C LEU A 158 11.26 12.05 0.13
N ARG A 159 11.32 11.22 -0.93
CA ARG A 159 11.47 11.73 -2.31
C ARG A 159 10.25 12.52 -2.75
N ILE A 160 9.05 12.04 -2.41
CA ILE A 160 7.79 12.73 -2.68
C ILE A 160 7.75 14.08 -1.97
N LEU A 161 8.11 14.13 -0.68
CA LEU A 161 8.15 15.38 0.09
C LEU A 161 9.20 16.37 -0.46
N LYS A 162 10.28 15.86 -1.06
CA LYS A 162 11.27 16.67 -1.79
C LYS A 162 10.84 17.02 -3.22
N SER A 163 9.59 16.74 -3.61
CA SER A 163 9.06 16.97 -4.95
C SER A 163 9.89 16.31 -6.08
N GLN A 164 10.55 15.20 -5.77
CA GLN A 164 11.34 14.48 -6.77
C GLN A 164 10.42 13.61 -7.65
N PRO A 165 10.53 13.71 -8.99
CA PRO A 165 9.70 12.92 -9.88
C PRO A 165 10.01 11.43 -9.71
N CYS A 166 8.96 10.62 -9.63
CA CYS A 166 9.04 9.17 -9.51
C CYS A 166 8.17 8.53 -10.59
N VAL A 167 8.70 7.49 -11.25
CA VAL A 167 7.97 6.73 -12.27
C VAL A 167 7.78 5.31 -11.77
N ILE A 168 6.55 4.82 -11.90
CA ILE A 168 6.14 3.48 -11.49
C ILE A 168 5.26 2.93 -12.59
N ASN A 169 5.50 1.70 -12.98
CA ASN A 169 4.63 0.98 -13.91
C ASN A 169 3.75 0.03 -13.10
N VAL A 170 2.46 0.03 -13.41
CA VAL A 170 1.49 -0.87 -12.79
C VAL A 170 0.83 -1.68 -13.88
N HIS A 171 1.01 -2.99 -13.84
CA HIS A 171 0.20 -3.93 -14.60
C HIS A 171 -0.98 -4.38 -13.75
N LEU A 172 -2.20 -4.34 -14.28
CA LEU A 172 -3.40 -4.72 -13.55
C LEU A 172 -4.20 -5.74 -14.34
N LYS A 173 -4.46 -6.89 -13.74
CA LYS A 173 -5.29 -7.94 -14.32
C LYS A 173 -6.54 -8.16 -13.47
N ARG A 174 -7.72 -8.08 -14.07
CA ARG A 174 -8.98 -8.46 -13.40
C ARG A 174 -9.15 -9.98 -13.50
N ARG A 175 -9.42 -10.63 -12.37
CA ARG A 175 -9.77 -12.05 -12.25
C ARG A 175 -11.15 -12.16 -11.61
N PRO A 176 -12.15 -12.81 -12.23
CA PRO A 176 -13.42 -13.07 -11.57
C PRO A 176 -13.22 -13.91 -10.30
N MET A 177 -13.88 -13.53 -9.21
CA MET A 177 -13.83 -14.28 -7.94
C MET A 177 -14.43 -15.69 -8.09
N SER A 178 -15.37 -15.85 -9.02
CA SER A 178 -16.00 -17.13 -9.36
C SER A 178 -15.03 -18.16 -9.97
N GLU A 179 -13.91 -17.72 -10.55
CA GLU A 179 -12.90 -18.63 -11.13
C GLU A 179 -11.95 -19.23 -10.09
N LEU A 180 -11.99 -18.76 -8.83
CA LEU A 180 -11.12 -19.30 -7.80
C LEU A 180 -11.58 -20.69 -7.35
N PRO A 181 -10.64 -21.60 -7.02
CA PRO A 181 -10.97 -22.90 -6.44
C PRO A 181 -11.77 -22.80 -5.15
N LEU A 182 -12.47 -23.86 -4.74
CA LEU A 182 -13.32 -23.86 -3.54
C LEU A 182 -12.60 -24.26 -2.25
N THR A 183 -11.55 -25.09 -2.33
CA THR A 183 -10.83 -25.58 -1.15
C THR A 183 -9.70 -24.64 -0.74
N ASP A 184 -9.42 -24.59 0.56
CA ASP A 184 -8.41 -23.71 1.15
C ASP A 184 -7.02 -23.96 0.56
N GLU A 185 -6.65 -25.23 0.35
CA GLU A 185 -5.39 -25.64 -0.23
C GLU A 185 -5.26 -25.16 -1.68
N ALA A 186 -6.33 -25.28 -2.47
CA ALA A 186 -6.33 -24.88 -3.86
C ALA A 186 -6.35 -23.35 -4.02
N ILE A 187 -7.04 -22.61 -3.14
CA ILE A 187 -6.98 -21.14 -3.08
C ILE A 187 -5.56 -20.69 -2.70
N ALA A 188 -4.92 -21.37 -1.74
CA ALA A 188 -3.54 -21.10 -1.37
C ALA A 188 -2.58 -21.36 -2.55
N GLN A 189 -2.78 -22.45 -3.29
CA GLN A 189 -1.97 -22.75 -4.46
C GLN A 189 -2.17 -21.71 -5.57
N TRP A 190 -3.42 -21.32 -5.86
CA TRP A 190 -3.73 -20.26 -6.82
C TRP A 190 -2.99 -18.94 -6.49
N CYS A 191 -2.92 -18.60 -5.19
CA CYS A 191 -2.18 -17.42 -4.74
C CYS A 191 -0.67 -17.53 -4.99
N LYS A 192 -0.08 -18.72 -4.79
CA LYS A 192 1.33 -18.98 -5.11
C LYS A 192 1.58 -18.89 -6.62
N ASP A 193 0.72 -19.50 -7.42
CA ASP A 193 0.84 -19.49 -8.88
C ASP A 193 0.72 -18.08 -9.46
N MET A 194 -0.18 -17.27 -8.90
CA MET A 194 -0.27 -15.84 -9.21
C MET A 194 1.06 -15.12 -8.92
N PHE A 195 1.74 -15.42 -7.80
CA PHE A 195 3.03 -14.80 -7.48
C PHE A 195 4.19 -15.32 -8.35
N ILE A 196 4.15 -16.58 -8.79
CA ILE A 196 5.10 -17.11 -9.78
C ILE A 196 4.93 -16.36 -11.11
N ALA A 197 3.70 -16.16 -11.56
CA ALA A 197 3.42 -15.38 -12.77
C ALA A 197 3.84 -13.91 -12.64
N LYS A 198 3.66 -13.30 -11.46
CA LYS A 198 4.17 -11.95 -11.16
C LYS A 198 5.69 -11.86 -11.25
N ASP A 199 6.38 -12.87 -10.73
CA ASP A 199 7.84 -12.92 -10.74
C ASP A 199 8.39 -12.91 -12.17
N ALA A 200 7.83 -13.78 -13.03
CA ALA A 200 8.17 -13.84 -14.45
C ALA A 200 7.81 -12.55 -15.20
N LEU A 201 6.67 -11.93 -14.86
CA LEU A 201 6.25 -10.66 -15.45
C LEU A 201 7.22 -9.52 -15.07
N LEU A 202 7.75 -9.52 -13.85
CA LEU A 202 8.76 -8.56 -13.41
C LEU A 202 10.11 -8.80 -14.10
N ASP A 203 10.51 -10.03 -14.35
CA ASP A 203 11.71 -10.33 -15.16
C ASP A 203 11.57 -9.76 -16.58
N LYS A 204 10.42 -9.95 -17.22
CA LYS A 204 10.13 -9.36 -18.54
C LYS A 204 10.20 -7.83 -18.50
N HIS A 205 9.59 -7.22 -17.49
CA HIS A 205 9.62 -5.76 -17.29
C HIS A 205 11.05 -5.22 -17.08
N LEU A 206 11.90 -5.92 -16.35
CA LEU A 206 13.29 -5.52 -16.11
C LEU A 206 14.13 -5.48 -17.39
N VAL A 207 13.83 -6.36 -18.35
CA VAL A 207 14.52 -6.42 -19.66
C VAL A 207 13.93 -5.40 -20.63
N GLN A 208 12.61 -5.29 -20.71
CA GLN A 208 11.93 -4.51 -21.74
C GLN A 208 11.59 -3.07 -21.32
N GLY A 209 11.62 -2.76 -20.02
CA GLY A 209 11.22 -1.46 -19.46
C GLY A 209 9.70 -1.22 -19.40
N THR A 210 8.90 -2.10 -20.03
CA THR A 210 7.44 -2.05 -20.10
C THR A 210 6.85 -3.45 -19.86
N PHE A 211 5.58 -3.52 -19.45
CA PHE A 211 4.89 -4.81 -19.23
C PHE A 211 4.34 -5.42 -20.51
N ASP A 212 4.01 -4.58 -21.50
CA ASP A 212 3.62 -4.84 -22.90
C ASP A 212 2.83 -3.61 -23.40
N GLU A 213 3.17 -3.05 -24.56
CA GLU A 213 2.52 -1.80 -25.05
C GLU A 213 1.04 -1.99 -25.44
N GLY A 214 0.65 -3.19 -25.88
CA GLY A 214 -0.72 -3.49 -26.34
C GLY A 214 -1.81 -3.36 -25.27
N TYR A 215 -1.44 -3.30 -23.99
CA TYR A 215 -2.37 -3.14 -22.86
C TYR A 215 -2.24 -1.79 -22.14
N TYR A 216 -1.44 -0.85 -22.68
CA TYR A 216 -1.30 0.46 -22.08
C TYR A 216 -2.61 1.23 -22.16
N ARG A 217 -3.22 1.46 -20.99
CA ARG A 217 -4.36 2.37 -20.85
C ARG A 217 -3.89 3.61 -20.11
N PRO A 218 -3.78 4.77 -20.77
CA PRO A 218 -3.46 6.00 -20.08
C PRO A 218 -4.62 6.36 -19.16
N ILE A 219 -4.47 6.03 -17.87
CA ILE A 219 -5.44 6.47 -16.87
C ILE A 219 -5.08 7.91 -16.50
N GLY A 220 -5.78 8.87 -17.13
CA GLY A 220 -5.53 10.30 -17.00
C GLY A 220 -5.65 10.81 -15.56
N ARG A 221 -5.11 12.01 -15.31
CA ARG A 221 -5.29 12.69 -14.02
C ARG A 221 -6.70 13.30 -13.98
N PRO A 222 -7.55 12.93 -13.00
CA PRO A 222 -8.92 13.45 -12.96
C PRO A 222 -8.95 14.94 -12.62
N LEU A 223 -9.67 15.74 -13.42
CA LEU A 223 -9.85 17.18 -13.20
C LEU A 223 -10.50 17.48 -11.84
N LYS A 224 -11.43 16.62 -11.40
CA LYS A 224 -12.09 16.73 -10.09
C LYS A 224 -11.10 16.86 -8.94
N SER A 225 -10.01 16.11 -8.96
CA SER A 225 -8.98 16.17 -7.92
C SER A 225 -8.24 17.50 -7.92
N LEU A 226 -7.95 18.05 -9.10
CA LEU A 226 -7.33 19.36 -9.22
C LEU A 226 -8.26 20.45 -8.67
N LEU A 227 -9.54 20.40 -9.02
CA LEU A 227 -10.55 21.34 -8.51
C LEU A 227 -10.66 21.28 -6.98
N VAL A 228 -10.69 20.07 -6.40
CA VAL A 228 -10.70 19.87 -4.94
C VAL A 228 -9.46 20.48 -4.30
N VAL A 229 -8.27 20.22 -4.85
CA VAL A 229 -7.02 20.77 -4.32
C VAL A 229 -7.00 22.30 -4.41
N ILE A 230 -7.36 22.90 -5.54
CA ILE A 230 -7.42 24.35 -5.70
C ILE A 230 -8.44 24.97 -4.74
N SER A 231 -9.62 24.35 -4.60
CA SER A 231 -10.69 24.84 -3.72
C SER A 231 -10.25 24.83 -2.25
N TRP A 232 -9.68 23.71 -1.77
CA TRP A 232 -9.17 23.62 -0.41
C TRP A 232 -7.95 24.51 -0.17
N ALA A 233 -7.04 24.61 -1.13
CA ALA A 233 -5.89 25.51 -1.02
C ALA A 233 -6.35 26.97 -0.91
N GLY A 234 -7.31 27.39 -1.74
CA GLY A 234 -7.90 28.74 -1.68
C GLY A 234 -8.61 29.00 -0.34
N LEU A 235 -9.47 28.08 0.09
CA LEU A 235 -10.21 28.19 1.36
C LEU A 235 -9.26 28.28 2.56
N LEU A 236 -8.28 27.37 2.65
CA LEU A 236 -7.33 27.33 3.77
C LEU A 236 -6.39 28.54 3.75
N SER A 237 -5.97 28.99 2.57
CA SER A 237 -5.15 30.21 2.45
C SER A 237 -5.93 31.45 2.88
N TYR A 238 -7.19 31.57 2.48
CA TYR A 238 -8.07 32.66 2.90
C TYR A 238 -8.34 32.62 4.41
N ALA A 239 -8.69 31.45 4.95
CA ALA A 239 -8.92 31.26 6.38
C ALA A 239 -7.66 31.58 7.19
N GLY A 240 -6.49 31.08 6.75
CA GLY A 240 -5.20 31.40 7.35
C GLY A 240 -4.92 32.89 7.33
N PHE A 241 -5.09 33.57 6.19
CA PHE A 241 -4.90 35.01 6.07
C PHE A 241 -5.82 35.80 7.01
N ARG A 242 -7.11 35.45 7.06
CA ARG A 242 -8.09 36.07 7.97
C ARG A 242 -7.71 35.84 9.43
N PHE A 243 -7.30 34.63 9.78
CA PHE A 243 -6.87 34.27 11.13
C PHE A 243 -5.63 35.08 11.55
N PHE A 244 -4.60 35.16 10.72
CA PHE A 244 -3.38 35.93 11.03
C PHE A 244 -3.66 37.44 11.16
N ARG A 245 -4.55 37.99 10.33
CA ARG A 245 -4.96 39.40 10.44
C ARG A 245 -5.74 39.69 11.73
N TRP A 246 -6.68 38.81 12.09
CA TRP A 246 -7.51 39.00 13.27
C TRP A 246 -6.75 38.78 14.58
N SER A 247 -5.96 37.71 14.65
CA SER A 247 -5.21 37.35 15.86
C SER A 247 -4.00 38.25 16.13
N ALA A 248 -3.51 38.97 15.12
CA ALA A 248 -2.22 39.66 15.15
C ALA A 248 -1.10 38.74 15.70
N LEU A 249 -1.20 37.43 15.43
CA LEU A 249 -0.36 36.40 16.06
C LEU A 249 1.13 36.66 15.82
N LEU A 250 1.47 37.15 14.63
CA LEU A 250 2.84 37.45 14.24
C LEU A 250 3.33 38.83 14.73
N SER A 251 2.46 39.63 15.36
CA SER A 251 2.79 40.96 15.88
C SER A 251 3.31 40.93 17.31
N THR A 252 3.23 39.79 18.00
CA THR A 252 3.73 39.64 19.38
C THR A 252 4.77 38.53 19.46
N TRP A 253 5.79 38.71 20.32
CA TRP A 253 6.79 37.66 20.58
C TRP A 253 6.18 36.34 21.03
N LYS A 254 5.13 36.38 21.88
CA LYS A 254 4.41 35.19 22.33
C LYS A 254 3.78 34.42 21.16
N GLY A 255 3.15 35.13 20.21
CA GLY A 255 2.52 34.49 19.06
C GLY A 255 3.52 34.00 18.00
N ILE A 256 4.66 34.69 17.83
CA ILE A 256 5.78 34.20 17.01
C ILE A 256 6.32 32.89 17.61
N ILE A 257 6.60 32.87 18.92
CA ILE A 257 7.07 31.66 19.62
C ILE A 257 6.07 30.52 19.45
N LEU A 258 4.78 30.76 19.65
CA LEU A 258 3.73 29.75 19.45
C LEU A 258 3.73 29.21 18.01
N THR A 259 3.87 30.08 17.01
CA THR A 259 3.91 29.68 15.59
C THR A 259 5.13 28.80 15.31
N VAL A 260 6.31 29.18 15.82
CA VAL A 260 7.53 28.38 15.69
C VAL A 260 7.38 27.01 16.35
N LEU A 261 6.79 26.95 17.55
CA LEU A 261 6.53 25.68 18.24
C LEU A 261 5.57 24.77 17.44
N ILE A 262 4.53 25.32 16.81
CA ILE A 262 3.62 24.57 15.95
C ILE A 262 4.36 24.02 14.72
N LEU A 263 5.18 24.84 14.05
CA LEU A 263 5.98 24.40 12.90
C LEU A 263 6.99 23.32 13.29
N LEU A 264 7.62 23.44 14.45
CA LEU A 264 8.51 22.42 15.01
C LEU A 264 7.75 21.11 15.26
N LEU A 265 6.57 21.19 15.88
CA LEU A 265 5.71 20.02 16.11
C LEU A 265 5.33 19.34 14.79
N ILE A 266 4.91 20.09 13.78
CA ILE A 266 4.61 19.55 12.44
C ILE A 266 5.84 18.84 11.86
N THR A 267 7.02 19.45 11.97
CA THR A 267 8.28 18.87 11.47
C THR A 267 8.62 17.58 12.19
N VAL A 268 8.47 17.52 13.51
CA VAL A 268 8.68 16.31 14.32
C VAL A 268 7.69 15.22 13.92
N VAL A 269 6.40 15.54 13.77
CA VAL A 269 5.38 14.58 13.33
C VAL A 269 5.68 14.02 11.94
N MET A 270 6.11 14.88 11.00
CA MET A 270 6.55 14.45 9.67
C MET A 270 7.79 13.58 9.72
N HIS A 271 8.76 13.90 10.57
CA HIS A 271 9.94 13.07 10.76
C HIS A 271 9.59 11.68 11.31
N ILE A 272 8.71 11.60 12.33
CA ILE A 272 8.19 10.34 12.87
C ILE A 272 7.51 9.53 11.77
N PHE A 273 6.70 10.17 10.92
CA PHE A 273 6.01 9.52 9.81
C PHE A 273 6.99 8.92 8.78
N ILE A 274 8.03 9.67 8.37
CA ILE A 274 9.07 9.18 7.45
C ILE A 274 9.86 8.02 8.07
N LEU A 275 10.27 8.14 9.34
CA LEU A 275 10.97 7.06 10.03
C LEU A 275 10.12 5.80 10.14
N PHE A 276 8.82 5.96 10.45
CA PHE A 276 7.90 4.85 10.49
C PHE A 276 7.74 4.20 9.11
N SER A 277 7.57 5.01 8.05
CA SER A 277 7.45 4.49 6.68
C SER A 277 8.69 3.66 6.32
N GLN A 278 9.88 4.06 6.76
CA GLN A 278 11.14 3.36 6.49
C GLN A 278 11.50 2.23 7.49
N SER A 279 10.82 2.13 8.64
CA SER A 279 11.26 1.33 9.80
C SER A 279 11.49 -0.17 9.56
N GLU A 280 10.84 -0.78 8.56
CA GLU A 280 11.10 -2.19 8.25
C GLU A 280 12.36 -2.40 7.40
N HIS A 281 12.84 -1.38 6.66
CA HIS A 281 14.14 -1.47 5.99
C HIS A 281 15.28 -1.52 7.02
N SER A 282 15.21 -0.69 8.07
CA SER A 282 16.30 -0.56 9.06
C SER A 282 16.50 -1.83 9.89
N LYS A 283 15.42 -2.46 10.36
CA LYS A 283 15.52 -3.72 11.14
C LYS A 283 16.08 -4.86 10.30
N THR A 284 15.71 -4.93 9.02
CA THR A 284 16.20 -5.96 8.10
C THR A 284 17.66 -5.71 7.71
N ALA A 285 18.08 -4.47 7.48
CA ALA A 285 19.48 -4.14 7.21
C ALA A 285 20.38 -4.53 8.40
N LYS A 286 19.97 -4.21 9.64
CA LYS A 286 20.69 -4.61 10.86
C LYS A 286 20.75 -6.14 11.02
N ALA A 287 19.64 -6.84 10.76
CA ALA A 287 19.60 -8.30 10.83
C ALA A 287 20.46 -8.98 9.74
N ALA A 288 20.50 -8.42 8.53
CA ALA A 288 21.34 -8.90 7.44
C ALA A 288 22.83 -8.68 7.75
N GLN A 289 23.21 -7.50 8.24
CA GLN A 289 24.57 -7.22 8.71
C GLN A 289 25.00 -8.15 9.86
N ALA A 290 24.08 -8.48 10.77
CA ALA A 290 24.36 -9.42 11.86
C ALA A 290 24.52 -10.88 11.38
N ARG A 291 23.90 -11.27 10.26
CA ARG A 291 24.11 -12.58 9.63
C ARG A 291 25.43 -12.66 8.87
N VAL A 292 25.78 -11.63 8.12
CA VAL A 292 27.09 -11.54 7.41
C VAL A 292 28.26 -11.52 8.38
N LYS A 293 28.09 -10.94 9.59
CA LYS A 293 29.11 -11.01 10.66
C LYS A 293 29.22 -12.38 11.35
N LYS A 294 28.31 -13.31 11.08
CA LYS A 294 28.26 -14.65 11.67
C LYS A 294 28.59 -15.77 10.67
N SER A 295 28.75 -15.45 9.39
CA SER A 295 29.27 -16.33 8.33
C SER A 295 30.74 -16.03 8.09
#